data_AF-A0A2B7ZZG5-F1
#
_entry.id   AF-A0A2B7ZZG5-F1
#
_cell.length_a   1.000
_cell.length_b   1.000
_cell.length_c   1.000
_cell.angle_alpha   90.00
_cell.angle_beta   90.00
_cell.angle_gamma   90.00
#
_symmetry.space_group_name_H-M   'P 1'
#
loop_
_entity.id
_entity.type
_entity.pdbx_description
1 polymer ?
#
loop_
_entity_poly.entity_id
_entity_poly.type
_entity_poly.pdbx_seq_one_letter_code
_entity_poly.pdbx_strand_id
1 'polypeptide(L)'
;MNTYTAAITAYDAASNPYGIYTVAHLNDVRNNKAGSYKMMNNITLPARNAAGALAAGISDYADKGWLPIAHDASPDTNVAINAFTGKFDGGNFSVDNFYINRNAAGDYYAGLFGRTSGAVISNTGITGSASPAVTGSRFVGALAGYIQGGSVTNCYAHVTVRCESNNAYITAFAGGLLGALRGASLSASYSSGNVSGNHLPANATLYIGGLAGALLEGTANIRNCFSTGNINIEASGAIYGGGLAGALLVSIANCYATGNVTFTAQSAQSINLGALGGLIGNVAAYTNCYRNSNAAITSGGQPATLRDASVSTPKTKAEMQTDAFKGNLNGTSGTAWGRDGGKNDGLPYIIGVGVGR
;
A
#
# COMPACT_ATOMS: atom_id res chain seq x y z
N MET A 1 -6.27 18.38 52.02
CA MET A 1 -5.60 17.50 51.05
C MET A 1 -6.68 17.02 50.09
N ASN A 2 -6.73 17.55 48.87
CA ASN A 2 -7.78 17.16 47.93
C ASN A 2 -7.37 15.84 47.27
N THR A 3 -8.12 14.79 47.58
CA THR A 3 -7.97 13.48 46.94
C THR A 3 -8.74 13.51 45.63
N TYR A 4 -8.03 13.25 44.52
CA TYR A 4 -8.65 13.05 43.22
C TYR A 4 -8.73 11.56 42.94
N THR A 5 -9.93 11.07 42.61
CA THR A 5 -10.15 9.70 42.16
C THR A 5 -10.28 9.72 40.65
N ALA A 6 -9.29 9.20 39.94
CA ALA A 6 -9.39 8.97 38.50
C ALA A 6 -10.03 7.59 38.27
N ALA A 7 -11.24 7.57 37.73
CA ALA A 7 -11.84 6.33 37.23
C ALA A 7 -11.19 5.98 35.89
N ILE A 8 -10.38 4.93 35.86
CA ILE A 8 -9.81 4.40 34.61
C ILE A 8 -10.84 3.44 34.02
N THR A 9 -11.47 3.83 32.92
CA THR A 9 -12.36 2.95 32.17
C THR A 9 -11.59 1.72 31.71
N ALA A 10 -12.11 0.52 32.02
CA ALA A 10 -11.51 -0.72 31.58
C ALA A 10 -11.46 -0.80 30.04
N TYR A 11 -10.43 -1.46 29.51
CA TYR A 11 -10.31 -1.72 28.09
C TYR A 11 -11.54 -2.47 27.58
N ASP A 12 -12.05 -2.03 26.43
CA ASP A 12 -13.07 -2.75 25.67
C ASP A 12 -12.75 -2.61 24.18
N ALA A 13 -12.63 -3.72 23.47
CA ALA A 13 -12.16 -3.73 22.09
C ALA A 13 -13.03 -2.92 21.12
N ALA A 14 -14.30 -2.68 21.46
CA ALA A 14 -15.26 -1.96 20.62
C ALA A 14 -15.48 -0.52 21.07
N SER A 15 -15.65 -0.30 22.38
CA SER A 15 -16.07 0.97 22.97
C SER A 15 -14.93 1.75 23.65
N ASN A 16 -13.81 1.08 23.97
CA ASN A 16 -12.65 1.71 24.61
C ASN A 16 -11.32 1.04 24.18
N PRO A 17 -10.93 1.16 22.89
CA PRO A 17 -9.68 0.60 22.38
C PRO A 17 -8.45 1.32 22.96
N TYR A 18 -7.27 0.71 22.84
CA TYR A 18 -6.03 1.34 23.27
C TYR A 18 -5.72 2.59 22.43
N GLY A 19 -5.59 3.74 23.10
CA GLY A 19 -5.28 5.02 22.46
C GLY A 19 -3.81 5.18 22.08
N ILE A 20 -3.54 5.49 20.81
CA ILE A 20 -2.22 5.81 20.29
C ILE A 20 -2.09 7.34 20.19
N TYR A 21 -1.23 7.91 21.04
CA TYR A 21 -1.00 9.35 21.16
C TYR A 21 0.42 9.77 20.78
N THR A 22 1.37 8.83 20.82
CA THR A 22 2.80 9.08 20.68
C THR A 22 3.46 7.97 19.85
N VAL A 23 4.69 8.22 19.41
CA VAL A 23 5.52 7.21 18.72
C VAL A 23 5.71 5.98 19.61
N ALA A 24 5.91 6.16 20.91
CA ALA A 24 6.05 5.05 21.86
C ALA A 24 4.79 4.17 21.91
N HIS A 25 3.59 4.76 21.97
CA HIS A 25 2.34 3.99 21.94
C HIS A 25 2.18 3.20 20.64
N LEU A 26 2.55 3.81 19.50
CA LEU A 26 2.52 3.12 18.21
C LEU A 26 3.53 1.96 18.19
N ASN A 27 4.71 2.17 18.78
CA ASN A 27 5.73 1.13 18.91
C ASN A 27 5.23 -0.03 19.78
N ASP A 28 4.49 0.25 20.86
CA ASP A 28 3.97 -0.74 21.81
C ASP A 28 2.88 -1.67 21.24
N VAL A 29 2.26 -1.30 20.11
CA VAL A 29 1.31 -2.19 19.40
C VAL A 29 1.93 -3.57 19.12
N ARG A 30 3.26 -3.64 18.91
CA ARG A 30 3.97 -4.91 18.67
C ARG A 30 3.91 -5.89 19.85
N ASN A 31 3.62 -5.40 21.06
CA ASN A 31 3.56 -6.18 22.29
C ASN A 31 2.21 -6.92 22.45
N ASN A 32 1.13 -6.44 21.84
CA ASN A 32 -0.17 -7.11 21.81
C ASN A 32 -0.81 -7.08 20.41
N LYS A 33 -0.38 -8.00 19.56
CA LYS A 33 -0.77 -8.08 18.13
C LYS A 33 -2.24 -8.43 17.89
N ALA A 34 -2.99 -8.85 18.91
CA ALA A 34 -4.41 -9.15 18.84
C ALA A 34 -5.31 -8.01 19.39
N GLY A 35 -4.70 -6.94 19.91
CA GLY A 35 -5.42 -5.83 20.52
C GLY A 35 -6.23 -4.97 19.54
N SER A 36 -7.11 -4.13 20.10
CA SER A 36 -7.84 -3.10 19.36
C SER A 36 -7.24 -1.73 19.69
N TYR A 37 -6.87 -0.98 18.65
CA TYR A 37 -6.13 0.28 18.77
C TYR A 37 -6.81 1.41 18.01
N LYS A 38 -6.72 2.62 18.55
CA LYS A 38 -7.18 3.83 17.88
C LYS A 38 -6.17 4.98 18.00
N MET A 39 -5.77 5.57 16.87
CA MET A 39 -4.99 6.80 16.89
C MET A 39 -5.85 8.00 17.30
N MET A 40 -5.27 8.86 18.13
CA MET A 40 -5.96 10.03 18.69
C MET A 40 -5.40 11.35 18.15
N ASN A 41 -4.33 11.29 17.37
CA ASN A 41 -3.64 12.40 16.70
C ASN A 41 -2.75 11.86 15.57
N ASN A 42 -2.19 12.76 14.75
CA ASN A 42 -1.09 12.42 13.85
C ASN A 42 0.14 12.00 14.66
N ILE A 43 0.85 10.98 14.19
CA ILE A 43 2.06 10.46 14.81
C ILE A 43 3.24 10.77 13.89
N THR A 44 4.05 11.77 14.24
CA THR A 44 5.28 12.08 13.50
C THR A 44 6.43 11.22 14.02
N LEU A 45 6.97 10.34 13.18
CA LEU A 45 8.15 9.55 13.54
C LEU A 45 9.40 10.44 13.67
N PRO A 46 10.34 10.11 14.57
CA PRO A 46 11.47 10.99 14.87
C PRO A 46 12.53 10.99 13.76
N ALA A 47 13.50 11.91 13.87
CA ALA A 47 14.65 11.97 12.99
C ALA A 47 15.51 10.69 13.06
N ARG A 48 16.20 10.36 11.97
CA ARG A 48 17.02 9.13 11.84
C ARG A 48 18.41 9.34 12.43
N ASN A 49 18.47 9.48 13.75
CA ASN A 49 19.70 9.66 14.52
C ASN A 49 19.57 8.94 15.88
N ALA A 50 20.62 8.98 16.69
CA ALA A 50 20.63 8.32 18.00
C ALA A 50 19.49 8.78 18.93
N ALA A 51 19.15 10.08 18.93
CA ALA A 51 18.05 10.61 19.72
C ALA A 51 16.69 10.09 19.24
N GLY A 52 16.50 9.97 17.93
CA GLY A 52 15.27 9.40 17.37
C GLY A 52 15.13 7.90 17.60
N ALA A 53 16.24 7.15 17.60
CA ALA A 53 16.23 5.74 18.00
C ALA A 53 15.76 5.56 19.44
N LEU A 54 16.24 6.40 20.36
CA LEU A 54 15.77 6.43 21.75
C LEU A 54 14.28 6.77 21.82
N ALA A 55 13.82 7.80 21.10
CA ALA A 55 12.43 8.22 21.11
C ALA A 55 11.46 7.19 20.50
N ALA A 56 11.90 6.45 19.48
CA ALA A 56 11.13 5.38 18.86
C ALA A 56 11.13 4.08 19.67
N GLY A 57 12.11 3.90 20.57
CA GLY A 57 12.33 2.62 21.26
C GLY A 57 12.79 1.51 20.31
N ILE A 58 13.46 1.87 19.21
CA ILE A 58 13.95 0.94 18.18
C ILE A 58 15.45 1.20 18.02
N SER A 59 16.28 0.26 18.47
CA SER A 59 17.73 0.46 18.61
C SER A 59 18.45 0.77 17.30
N ASP A 60 18.01 0.18 16.20
CA ASP A 60 18.60 0.35 14.86
C ASP A 60 17.85 1.38 14.00
N TYR A 61 16.95 2.18 14.59
CA TYR A 61 16.13 3.14 13.84
C TYR A 61 16.95 4.19 13.08
N ALA A 62 18.11 4.59 13.62
CA ALA A 62 18.99 5.55 12.96
C ALA A 62 19.42 5.06 11.56
N ASP A 63 19.67 3.76 11.42
CA ASP A 63 20.17 3.15 10.18
C ASP A 63 19.05 2.55 9.33
N LYS A 64 18.08 1.90 9.99
CA LYS A 64 17.06 1.03 9.39
C LYS A 64 15.65 1.61 9.41
N GLY A 65 15.42 2.65 10.21
CA GLY A 65 14.10 3.22 10.40
C GLY A 65 13.14 2.30 11.15
N TRP A 66 11.85 2.46 10.85
CA TRP A 66 10.77 1.73 11.51
C TRP A 66 10.98 0.21 11.39
N LEU A 67 10.86 -0.50 12.51
CA LEU A 67 10.75 -1.95 12.54
C LEU A 67 9.25 -2.29 12.44
N PRO A 68 8.79 -2.94 11.36
CA PRO A 68 7.37 -3.23 11.13
C PRO A 68 6.70 -3.88 12.35
N ILE A 69 5.45 -3.49 12.63
CA ILE A 69 4.62 -4.19 13.61
C ILE A 69 4.34 -5.58 13.04
N ALA A 70 4.55 -6.63 13.84
CA ALA A 70 4.52 -8.00 13.34
C ALA A 70 5.53 -8.22 12.18
N HIS A 71 6.78 -7.84 12.42
CA HIS A 71 7.92 -8.20 11.57
C HIS A 71 8.13 -9.73 11.61
N ASP A 72 8.11 -10.36 10.44
CA ASP A 72 8.28 -11.79 10.27
C ASP A 72 9.55 -12.03 9.44
N ALA A 73 10.47 -12.85 9.95
CA ALA A 73 11.68 -13.21 9.21
C ALA A 73 11.46 -14.44 8.32
N SER A 74 10.30 -15.11 8.43
CA SER A 74 9.99 -16.31 7.66
C SER A 74 9.71 -15.98 6.19
N PRO A 75 10.41 -16.63 5.25
CA PRO A 75 10.05 -16.56 3.84
C PRO A 75 8.81 -17.42 3.51
N ASP A 76 8.33 -18.27 4.42
CA ASP A 76 7.16 -19.12 4.19
C ASP A 76 5.86 -18.38 4.51
N THR A 77 5.07 -18.09 3.48
CA THR A 77 3.78 -17.42 3.61
C THR A 77 2.68 -18.35 4.11
N ASN A 78 2.89 -19.66 4.21
CA ASN A 78 1.89 -20.60 4.72
C ASN A 78 1.89 -20.71 6.25
N VAL A 79 2.94 -20.27 6.93
CA VAL A 79 3.03 -20.31 8.39
C VAL A 79 2.95 -18.88 8.93
N ALA A 80 1.82 -18.53 9.56
CA ALA A 80 1.60 -17.21 10.15
C ALA A 80 2.18 -17.12 11.57
N ILE A 81 3.51 -17.24 11.71
CA ILE A 81 4.16 -17.29 13.03
C ILE A 81 4.17 -15.94 13.76
N ASN A 82 4.07 -14.82 13.05
CA ASN A 82 4.09 -13.49 13.65
C ASN A 82 3.24 -12.49 12.85
N ALA A 83 1.92 -12.51 13.04
CA ALA A 83 0.98 -11.63 12.35
C ALA A 83 0.25 -10.70 13.34
N PHE A 84 -0.07 -9.48 12.89
CA PHE A 84 -1.09 -8.65 13.52
C PHE A 84 -2.47 -9.21 13.17
N THR A 85 -3.28 -9.52 14.17
CA THR A 85 -4.62 -10.11 14.03
C THR A 85 -5.72 -9.23 14.62
N GLY A 86 -5.33 -8.12 15.25
CA GLY A 86 -6.21 -7.20 15.93
C GLY A 86 -6.89 -6.18 15.02
N LYS A 87 -7.30 -5.06 15.63
CA LYS A 87 -7.93 -3.93 14.95
C LYS A 87 -7.08 -2.67 15.10
N PHE A 88 -6.91 -1.93 14.01
CA PHE A 88 -6.19 -0.66 14.00
C PHE A 88 -7.04 0.40 13.29
N ASP A 89 -7.61 1.31 14.06
CA ASP A 89 -8.33 2.50 13.56
C ASP A 89 -7.41 3.72 13.65
N GLY A 90 -6.97 4.25 12.51
CA GLY A 90 -6.13 5.43 12.46
C GLY A 90 -6.87 6.73 12.82
N GLY A 91 -8.19 6.70 13.07
CA GLY A 91 -8.94 7.89 13.48
C GLY A 91 -8.92 9.02 12.43
N ASN A 92 -8.67 8.67 11.17
CA ASN A 92 -8.40 9.54 10.03
C ASN A 92 -7.06 10.29 10.11
N PHE A 93 -6.23 10.03 11.11
CA PHE A 93 -4.90 10.62 11.29
C PHE A 93 -3.84 9.89 10.46
N SER A 94 -2.65 10.49 10.37
CA SER A 94 -1.51 9.96 9.64
C SER A 94 -0.32 9.61 10.53
N VAL A 95 0.45 8.61 10.08
CA VAL A 95 1.83 8.39 10.51
C VAL A 95 2.74 9.15 9.54
N ASP A 96 3.41 10.17 10.04
CA ASP A 96 4.21 11.10 9.24
C ASP A 96 5.71 10.87 9.41
N ASN A 97 6.50 11.39 8.46
CA ASN A 97 7.95 11.19 8.40
C ASN A 97 8.32 9.69 8.36
N PHE A 98 7.50 8.89 7.69
CA PHE A 98 7.65 7.44 7.64
C PHE A 98 8.93 7.04 6.89
N TYR A 99 9.71 6.12 7.49
CA TYR A 99 10.96 5.63 6.89
C TYR A 99 11.24 4.17 7.27
N ILE A 100 11.57 3.35 6.26
CA ILE A 100 12.06 1.98 6.40
C ILE A 100 13.21 1.77 5.42
N ASN A 101 14.34 1.25 5.90
CA ASN A 101 15.46 0.81 5.06
C ASN A 101 15.93 -0.58 5.48
N ARG A 102 15.08 -1.57 5.17
CA ARG A 102 15.20 -2.96 5.63
C ARG A 102 15.05 -3.92 4.45
N ASN A 103 16.14 -4.16 3.75
CA ASN A 103 16.22 -5.02 2.56
C ASN A 103 17.24 -6.16 2.71
N ALA A 104 17.67 -6.46 3.93
CA ALA A 104 18.57 -7.58 4.22
C ALA A 104 17.81 -8.92 4.21
N ALA A 105 18.55 -10.03 4.17
CA ALA A 105 17.96 -11.35 4.39
C ALA A 105 17.25 -11.40 5.75
N GLY A 106 16.00 -11.89 5.77
CA GLY A 106 15.14 -11.87 6.97
C GLY A 106 14.28 -10.61 7.10
N ASP A 107 14.51 -9.55 6.32
CA ASP A 107 13.64 -8.38 6.24
C ASP A 107 12.70 -8.48 5.03
N TYR A 108 11.84 -9.50 5.05
CA TYR A 108 10.98 -9.80 3.91
C TYR A 108 9.72 -8.94 3.83
N TYR A 109 9.26 -8.38 4.95
CA TYR A 109 7.99 -7.65 5.01
C TYR A 109 8.22 -6.23 5.49
N ALA A 110 8.02 -5.26 4.60
CA ALA A 110 8.19 -3.85 4.87
C ALA A 110 6.83 -3.13 4.80
N GLY A 111 6.58 -2.31 5.82
CA GLY A 111 5.39 -1.47 6.00
C GLY A 111 5.22 -1.06 7.46
N LEU A 112 4.18 -0.27 7.77
CA LEU A 112 3.78 -0.03 9.16
C LEU A 112 3.55 -1.36 9.87
N PHE A 113 2.86 -2.27 9.18
CA PHE A 113 2.75 -3.69 9.51
C PHE A 113 3.63 -4.53 8.58
N GLY A 114 4.35 -5.51 9.13
CA GLY A 114 5.04 -6.52 8.33
C GLY A 114 4.01 -7.46 7.74
N ARG A 115 3.39 -8.27 8.61
CA ARG A 115 2.37 -9.25 8.25
C ARG A 115 1.09 -9.08 9.07
N THR A 116 -0.06 -9.24 8.42
CA THR A 116 -1.37 -9.26 9.07
C THR A 116 -2.14 -10.52 8.71
N SER A 117 -2.99 -11.00 9.63
CA SER A 117 -3.85 -12.16 9.40
C SER A 117 -5.23 -11.93 10.03
N GLY A 118 -6.28 -11.82 9.21
CA GLY A 118 -7.65 -11.54 9.69
C GLY A 118 -7.85 -10.16 10.32
N ALA A 119 -6.85 -9.27 10.25
CA ALA A 119 -6.88 -7.97 10.89
C ALA A 119 -7.84 -6.98 10.21
N VAL A 120 -8.32 -6.01 10.99
CA VAL A 120 -9.10 -4.87 10.48
C VAL A 120 -8.27 -3.62 10.61
N ILE A 121 -7.87 -3.03 9.48
CA ILE A 121 -7.11 -1.78 9.43
C ILE A 121 -7.98 -0.72 8.76
N SER A 122 -8.12 0.44 9.39
CA SER A 122 -8.96 1.50 8.83
C SER A 122 -8.47 2.90 9.14
N ASN A 123 -8.94 3.88 8.35
CA ASN A 123 -8.82 5.32 8.62
C ASN A 123 -7.39 5.79 8.89
N THR A 124 -6.40 5.23 8.19
CA THR A 124 -4.97 5.46 8.47
C THR A 124 -4.26 6.04 7.26
N GLY A 125 -3.64 7.20 7.43
CA GLY A 125 -2.71 7.78 6.47
C GLY A 125 -1.26 7.45 6.75
N ILE A 126 -0.42 7.35 5.72
CA ILE A 126 1.03 7.29 5.87
C ILE A 126 1.68 8.30 4.93
N THR A 127 2.55 9.15 5.47
CA THR A 127 3.31 10.13 4.69
C THR A 127 4.81 9.95 4.93
N GLY A 128 5.57 9.91 3.84
CA GLY A 128 7.03 9.79 3.86
C GLY A 128 7.68 11.11 3.49
N SER A 129 8.83 11.42 4.09
CA SER A 129 9.62 12.63 3.81
C SER A 129 10.85 12.38 2.92
N ALA A 130 11.21 11.10 2.73
CA ALA A 130 12.37 10.67 1.96
C ALA A 130 11.98 10.03 0.61
N SER A 131 12.93 9.97 -0.32
CA SER A 131 12.76 9.34 -1.62
C SER A 131 13.94 8.40 -1.92
N PRO A 132 13.77 7.05 -1.78
CA PRO A 132 12.59 6.39 -1.24
C PRO A 132 12.46 6.54 0.27
N ALA A 133 11.23 6.49 0.76
CA ALA A 133 10.91 6.43 2.18
C ALA A 133 10.84 4.99 2.69
N VAL A 134 10.36 4.05 1.86
CA VAL A 134 10.29 2.63 2.22
C VAL A 134 11.13 1.81 1.24
N THR A 135 12.15 1.15 1.76
CA THR A 135 13.00 0.20 1.06
C THR A 135 12.87 -1.18 1.69
N GLY A 136 12.47 -2.18 0.90
CA GLY A 136 12.30 -3.57 1.34
C GLY A 136 12.68 -4.60 0.28
N SER A 137 12.67 -5.89 0.62
CA SER A 137 13.21 -6.96 -0.26
C SER A 137 12.18 -7.86 -0.95
N ARG A 138 11.03 -8.12 -0.33
CA ARG A 138 10.07 -9.12 -0.85
C ARG A 138 8.62 -8.69 -0.84
N PHE A 139 8.07 -8.28 0.29
CA PHE A 139 6.71 -7.80 0.41
C PHE A 139 6.76 -6.38 0.92
N VAL A 140 6.62 -5.42 0.00
CA VAL A 140 6.94 -4.02 0.28
C VAL A 140 5.71 -3.15 0.01
N GLY A 141 5.17 -2.54 1.05
CA GLY A 141 4.15 -1.51 0.94
C GLY A 141 4.16 -0.58 2.14
N ALA A 142 3.74 0.68 1.99
CA ALA A 142 3.83 1.63 3.10
C ALA A 142 2.99 1.21 4.31
N LEU A 143 1.77 0.70 4.08
CA LEU A 143 0.87 0.27 5.15
C LEU A 143 1.19 -1.14 5.63
N ALA A 144 1.28 -2.09 4.71
CA ALA A 144 1.57 -3.47 5.05
C ALA A 144 2.42 -4.17 3.99
N GLY A 145 3.34 -5.01 4.43
CA GLY A 145 4.04 -5.93 3.54
C GLY A 145 3.08 -6.99 3.02
N TYR A 146 2.48 -7.78 3.91
CA TYR A 146 1.57 -8.88 3.55
C TYR A 146 0.29 -8.89 4.37
N ILE A 147 -0.85 -9.02 3.69
CA ILE A 147 -2.18 -9.14 4.30
C ILE A 147 -2.82 -10.46 3.90
N GLN A 148 -3.24 -11.23 4.89
CA GLN A 148 -3.95 -12.49 4.71
C GLN A 148 -5.30 -12.45 5.42
N GLY A 149 -6.41 -12.35 4.67
CA GLY A 149 -7.72 -12.17 5.27
C GLY A 149 -7.93 -10.79 5.92
N GLY A 150 -9.14 -10.56 6.45
CA GLY A 150 -9.49 -9.29 7.11
C GLY A 150 -9.90 -8.19 6.13
N SER A 151 -9.67 -6.92 6.52
CA SER A 151 -10.09 -5.76 5.74
C SER A 151 -9.20 -4.53 5.90
N VAL A 152 -8.97 -3.82 4.81
CA VAL A 152 -8.34 -2.49 4.78
C VAL A 152 -9.33 -1.47 4.20
N THR A 153 -9.66 -0.43 4.95
CA THR A 153 -10.66 0.57 4.52
C THR A 153 -10.25 1.99 4.86
N ASN A 154 -10.41 2.95 3.95
CA ASN A 154 -10.09 4.35 4.23
C ASN A 154 -8.61 4.55 4.62
N CYS A 155 -7.70 3.95 3.86
CA CYS A 155 -6.26 4.06 4.11
C CYS A 155 -5.53 4.63 2.90
N TYR A 156 -4.49 5.42 3.14
CA TYR A 156 -3.73 6.02 2.06
C TYR A 156 -2.23 6.09 2.34
N ALA A 157 -1.46 6.15 1.25
CA ALA A 157 -0.01 6.37 1.31
C ALA A 157 0.44 7.46 0.34
N HIS A 158 1.18 8.43 0.86
CA HIS A 158 1.97 9.41 0.12
C HIS A 158 3.46 9.12 0.38
N VAL A 159 3.95 8.00 -0.15
CA VAL A 159 5.25 7.41 0.20
C VAL A 159 5.93 6.86 -1.04
N THR A 160 7.17 7.27 -1.33
CA THR A 160 7.98 6.62 -2.36
C THR A 160 8.48 5.27 -1.84
N VAL A 161 8.13 4.18 -2.55
CA VAL A 161 8.45 2.79 -2.21
C VAL A 161 9.48 2.23 -3.19
N ARG A 162 10.50 1.54 -2.69
CA ARG A 162 11.50 0.83 -3.50
C ARG A 162 11.63 -0.62 -3.03
N CYS A 163 11.51 -1.57 -3.95
CA CYS A 163 11.82 -2.97 -3.72
C CYS A 163 13.20 -3.30 -4.28
N GLU A 164 14.07 -3.87 -3.45
CA GLU A 164 15.42 -4.31 -3.79
C GLU A 164 15.73 -5.65 -3.14
N SER A 165 16.05 -6.66 -3.95
CA SER A 165 16.48 -7.96 -3.43
C SER A 165 17.53 -8.58 -4.32
N ASN A 166 18.59 -9.09 -3.71
CA ASN A 166 19.64 -9.86 -4.35
C ASN A 166 19.34 -11.38 -4.38
N ASN A 167 18.17 -11.81 -3.90
CA ASN A 167 17.82 -13.22 -3.85
C ASN A 167 17.17 -13.68 -5.17
N ALA A 168 17.87 -14.57 -5.89
CA ALA A 168 17.46 -15.09 -7.20
C ALA A 168 16.24 -16.02 -7.18
N TYR A 169 15.83 -16.48 -6.01
CA TYR A 169 14.81 -17.53 -5.87
C TYR A 169 13.56 -17.03 -5.13
N ILE A 170 13.33 -15.72 -5.08
CA ILE A 170 12.13 -15.14 -4.49
C ILE A 170 11.20 -14.56 -5.54
N THR A 171 9.92 -14.56 -5.18
CA THR A 171 8.91 -13.67 -5.77
C THR A 171 8.77 -12.45 -4.88
N ALA A 172 9.04 -11.28 -5.45
CA ALA A 172 8.88 -9.98 -4.81
C ALA A 172 7.57 -9.29 -5.26
N PHE A 173 6.99 -8.53 -4.36
CA PHE A 173 5.72 -7.85 -4.45
C PHE A 173 5.88 -6.43 -3.88
N ALA A 174 5.71 -5.43 -4.74
CA ALA A 174 5.89 -4.03 -4.38
C ALA A 174 4.64 -3.23 -4.73
N GLY A 175 4.08 -2.55 -3.74
CA GLY A 175 2.99 -1.60 -3.96
C GLY A 175 3.17 -0.34 -3.14
N GLY A 176 2.58 0.76 -3.57
CA GLY A 176 2.68 2.01 -2.82
C GLY A 176 1.99 1.92 -1.45
N LEU A 177 0.87 1.19 -1.35
CA LEU A 177 0.16 0.95 -0.10
C LEU A 177 0.47 -0.44 0.48
N LEU A 178 0.40 -1.49 -0.35
CA LEU A 178 0.47 -2.89 0.09
C LEU A 178 1.51 -3.67 -0.72
N GLY A 179 2.31 -4.53 -0.08
CA GLY A 179 3.12 -5.51 -0.83
C GLY A 179 2.22 -6.52 -1.52
N ALA A 180 1.51 -7.35 -0.75
CA ALA A 180 0.48 -8.24 -1.28
C ALA A 180 -0.70 -8.41 -0.33
N LEU A 181 -1.88 -8.65 -0.91
CA LEU A 181 -3.12 -8.90 -0.21
C LEU A 181 -3.76 -10.18 -0.75
N ARG A 182 -4.08 -11.11 0.14
CA ARG A 182 -4.68 -12.41 -0.16
C ARG A 182 -5.95 -12.65 0.65
N GLY A 183 -7.08 -12.85 -0.02
CA GLY A 183 -8.36 -13.20 0.63
C GLY A 183 -8.92 -12.14 1.59
N ALA A 184 -8.58 -10.86 1.41
CA ALA A 184 -9.05 -9.74 2.24
C ALA A 184 -9.84 -8.72 1.39
N SER A 185 -10.59 -7.82 2.02
CA SER A 185 -11.22 -6.69 1.31
C SER A 185 -10.33 -5.45 1.35
N LEU A 186 -10.31 -4.67 0.27
CA LEU A 186 -9.65 -3.37 0.19
C LEU A 186 -10.64 -2.35 -0.35
N SER A 187 -10.94 -1.30 0.41
CA SER A 187 -11.86 -0.29 -0.07
C SER A 187 -11.51 1.13 0.34
N ALA A 188 -11.96 2.10 -0.46
CA ALA A 188 -11.78 3.51 -0.16
C ALA A 188 -10.30 3.86 0.13
N SER A 189 -9.36 3.25 -0.60
CA SER A 189 -7.93 3.31 -0.27
C SER A 189 -7.07 3.64 -1.48
N TYR A 190 -5.97 4.36 -1.27
CA TYR A 190 -5.15 4.82 -2.40
C TYR A 190 -3.66 4.96 -2.11
N SER A 191 -2.86 5.10 -3.16
CA SER A 191 -1.46 5.50 -3.07
C SER A 191 -1.14 6.58 -4.11
N SER A 192 -0.37 7.59 -3.74
CA SER A 192 0.13 8.60 -4.70
C SER A 192 1.65 8.61 -4.84
N GLY A 193 2.37 7.84 -4.03
CA GLY A 193 3.83 7.82 -4.07
C GLY A 193 4.34 6.94 -5.20
N ASN A 194 5.53 7.27 -5.72
CA ASN A 194 6.17 6.49 -6.76
C ASN A 194 6.60 5.11 -6.22
N VAL A 195 6.57 4.09 -7.08
CA VAL A 195 7.01 2.73 -6.73
C VAL A 195 8.13 2.33 -7.68
N SER A 196 9.23 1.80 -7.16
CA SER A 196 10.31 1.26 -7.99
C SER A 196 10.73 -0.14 -7.60
N GLY A 197 11.20 -0.90 -8.58
CA GLY A 197 11.80 -2.22 -8.39
C GLY A 197 13.20 -2.22 -8.99
N ASN A 198 14.22 -2.32 -8.14
CA ASN A 198 15.62 -2.20 -8.55
C ASN A 198 16.39 -3.47 -8.18
N HIS A 199 17.40 -3.83 -8.99
CA HIS A 199 18.42 -4.81 -8.63
C HIS A 199 17.86 -6.20 -8.29
N LEU A 200 16.84 -6.66 -9.02
CA LEU A 200 16.38 -8.03 -8.90
C LEU A 200 17.15 -8.95 -9.88
N PRO A 201 17.74 -10.05 -9.39
CA PRO A 201 18.46 -11.02 -10.21
C PRO A 201 17.57 -11.67 -11.27
N ALA A 202 18.21 -12.21 -12.33
CA ALA A 202 17.52 -12.65 -13.55
C ALA A 202 16.50 -13.79 -13.37
N ASN A 203 16.60 -14.55 -12.29
CA ASN A 203 15.67 -15.66 -11.99
C ASN A 203 14.54 -15.26 -11.01
N ALA A 204 14.55 -14.03 -10.49
CA ALA A 204 13.49 -13.55 -9.61
C ALA A 204 12.23 -13.18 -10.39
N THR A 205 11.09 -13.14 -9.70
CA THR A 205 9.84 -12.58 -10.24
C THR A 205 9.47 -11.33 -9.46
N LEU A 206 9.12 -10.25 -10.17
CA LEU A 206 8.61 -9.02 -9.58
C LEU A 206 7.17 -8.78 -9.99
N TYR A 207 6.28 -8.66 -9.01
CA TYR A 207 4.98 -8.06 -9.15
C TYR A 207 5.03 -6.66 -8.56
N ILE A 208 4.77 -5.64 -9.38
CA ILE A 208 4.86 -4.25 -8.95
C ILE A 208 3.64 -3.46 -9.42
N GLY A 209 3.00 -2.75 -8.50
CA GLY A 209 1.87 -1.89 -8.82
C GLY A 209 1.82 -0.60 -8.02
N GLY A 210 1.03 0.37 -8.49
CA GLY A 210 0.96 1.68 -7.84
C GLY A 210 0.29 1.63 -6.46
N LEU A 211 -0.71 0.76 -6.31
CA LEU A 211 -1.43 0.53 -5.06
C LEU A 211 -0.90 -0.72 -4.33
N ALA A 212 -0.82 -1.85 -5.04
CA ALA A 212 -0.42 -3.13 -4.48
C ALA A 212 0.55 -3.89 -5.40
N GLY A 213 1.47 -4.69 -4.85
CA GLY A 213 2.22 -5.65 -5.67
C GLY A 213 1.29 -6.74 -6.21
N ALA A 214 0.45 -7.33 -5.35
CA ALA A 214 -0.55 -8.31 -5.76
C ALA A 214 -1.85 -8.24 -4.97
N LEU A 215 -2.98 -8.43 -5.66
CA LEU A 215 -4.32 -8.64 -5.10
C LEU A 215 -4.79 -10.04 -5.53
N LEU A 216 -4.92 -10.95 -4.55
CA LEU A 216 -5.02 -12.39 -4.77
C LEU A 216 -6.25 -13.00 -4.05
N GLU A 217 -6.85 -14.01 -4.70
CA GLU A 217 -7.85 -14.97 -4.17
C GLU A 217 -9.17 -14.44 -3.57
N GLY A 218 -10.25 -15.23 -3.78
CA GLY A 218 -11.46 -15.41 -2.96
C GLY A 218 -12.23 -14.18 -2.46
N THR A 219 -13.42 -13.89 -3.01
CA THR A 219 -14.45 -12.93 -2.52
C THR A 219 -14.00 -11.50 -2.17
N ALA A 220 -12.72 -11.19 -2.41
CA ALA A 220 -12.08 -9.93 -2.08
C ALA A 220 -12.82 -8.79 -2.80
N ASN A 221 -13.50 -7.98 -2.01
CA ASN A 221 -14.24 -6.84 -2.54
C ASN A 221 -13.30 -5.65 -2.62
N ILE A 222 -12.58 -5.55 -3.75
CA ILE A 222 -11.69 -4.42 -4.04
C ILE A 222 -12.49 -3.34 -4.74
N ARG A 223 -12.71 -2.22 -4.06
CA ARG A 223 -13.54 -1.15 -4.61
C ARG A 223 -13.12 0.25 -4.22
N ASN A 224 -13.41 1.24 -5.05
CA ASN A 224 -13.14 2.64 -4.74
C ASN A 224 -11.67 2.85 -4.37
N CYS A 225 -10.76 2.39 -5.22
CA CYS A 225 -9.32 2.46 -4.96
C CYS A 225 -8.60 3.11 -6.14
N PHE A 226 -7.50 3.81 -5.87
CA PHE A 226 -6.72 4.40 -6.96
C PHE A 226 -5.23 4.48 -6.68
N SER A 227 -4.46 4.67 -7.76
CA SER A 227 -3.05 5.00 -7.71
C SER A 227 -2.70 6.14 -8.67
N THR A 228 -1.87 7.07 -8.24
CA THR A 228 -1.39 8.17 -9.11
C THR A 228 0.13 8.23 -9.27
N GLY A 229 0.89 7.53 -8.42
CA GLY A 229 2.34 7.48 -8.47
C GLY A 229 2.86 6.74 -9.71
N ASN A 230 4.03 7.16 -10.19
CA ASN A 230 4.71 6.50 -11.31
C ASN A 230 5.40 5.22 -10.84
N ILE A 231 5.49 4.25 -11.75
CA ILE A 231 6.18 2.98 -11.55
C ILE A 231 7.42 2.93 -12.43
N ASN A 232 8.60 2.71 -11.83
CA ASN A 232 9.87 2.58 -12.54
C ASN A 232 10.52 1.23 -12.21
N ILE A 233 10.83 0.43 -13.22
CA ILE A 233 11.30 -0.94 -13.05
C ILE A 233 12.65 -1.14 -13.73
N GLU A 234 13.65 -1.43 -12.90
CA GLU A 234 15.04 -1.71 -13.25
C GLU A 234 15.43 -3.10 -12.71
N ALA A 235 14.90 -4.14 -13.32
CA ALA A 235 15.03 -5.53 -12.86
C ALA A 235 15.24 -6.51 -14.03
N SER A 236 15.95 -7.61 -13.77
CA SER A 236 16.36 -8.57 -14.82
C SER A 236 15.50 -9.84 -14.88
N GLY A 237 14.45 -9.95 -14.05
CA GLY A 237 13.64 -11.15 -13.87
C GLY A 237 12.37 -11.22 -14.72
N ALA A 238 11.42 -12.07 -14.31
CA ALA A 238 10.04 -12.01 -14.84
C ALA A 238 9.30 -10.84 -14.18
N ILE A 239 8.73 -9.95 -15.00
CA ILE A 239 8.16 -8.68 -14.55
C ILE A 239 6.66 -8.64 -14.85
N TYR A 240 5.89 -8.28 -13.84
CA TYR A 240 4.46 -8.00 -13.91
C TYR A 240 4.21 -6.61 -13.31
N GLY A 241 4.11 -5.61 -14.18
CA GLY A 241 3.89 -4.21 -13.81
C GLY A 241 2.48 -3.76 -14.13
N GLY A 242 1.74 -3.25 -13.15
CA GLY A 242 0.40 -2.73 -13.38
C GLY A 242 0.17 -1.40 -12.67
N GLY A 243 -0.43 -0.41 -13.34
CA GLY A 243 -0.63 0.90 -12.73
C GLY A 243 -1.36 0.84 -11.38
N LEU A 244 -2.31 -0.09 -11.19
CA LEU A 244 -2.96 -0.34 -9.91
C LEU A 244 -2.28 -1.48 -9.13
N ALA A 245 -2.15 -2.67 -9.73
CA ALA A 245 -1.54 -3.83 -9.12
C ALA A 245 -0.66 -4.63 -10.10
N GLY A 246 0.47 -5.17 -9.63
CA GLY A 246 1.31 -6.05 -10.45
C GLY A 246 0.55 -7.32 -10.87
N ALA A 247 -0.03 -8.02 -9.89
CA ALA A 247 -1.02 -9.08 -10.11
C ALA A 247 -2.41 -8.66 -9.62
N LEU A 248 -3.40 -8.79 -10.49
CA LEU A 248 -4.80 -8.45 -10.26
C LEU A 248 -5.66 -9.67 -10.56
N LEU A 249 -5.73 -10.59 -9.60
CA LEU A 249 -6.39 -11.89 -9.74
C LEU A 249 -7.77 -11.94 -9.05
N VAL A 250 -8.39 -10.78 -8.89
CA VAL A 250 -9.66 -10.57 -8.19
C VAL A 250 -10.53 -9.59 -8.97
N SER A 251 -11.85 -9.63 -8.75
CA SER A 251 -12.76 -8.64 -9.33
C SER A 251 -12.58 -7.28 -8.65
N ILE A 252 -12.66 -6.20 -9.42
CA ILE A 252 -12.49 -4.84 -8.93
C ILE A 252 -13.59 -3.92 -9.44
N ALA A 253 -13.95 -2.92 -8.63
CA ALA A 253 -14.99 -1.97 -8.98
C ALA A 253 -14.61 -0.51 -8.66
N ASN A 254 -14.95 0.41 -9.55
CA ASN A 254 -14.78 1.85 -9.34
C ASN A 254 -13.33 2.21 -8.99
N CYS A 255 -12.37 1.71 -9.77
CA CYS A 255 -10.95 1.91 -9.52
C CYS A 255 -10.28 2.59 -10.70
N TYR A 256 -9.21 3.34 -10.45
CA TYR A 256 -8.42 3.90 -11.55
C TYR A 256 -6.93 4.00 -11.23
N ALA A 257 -6.11 4.07 -12.28
CA ALA A 257 -4.69 4.39 -12.17
C ALA A 257 -4.30 5.46 -13.18
N THR A 258 -3.42 6.40 -12.79
CA THR A 258 -2.99 7.50 -13.67
C THR A 258 -1.49 7.60 -13.92
N GLY A 259 -0.67 6.95 -13.10
CA GLY A 259 0.78 7.02 -13.20
C GLY A 259 1.34 6.27 -14.41
N ASN A 260 2.53 6.68 -14.84
CA ASN A 260 3.31 5.98 -15.87
C ASN A 260 3.80 4.63 -15.33
N VAL A 261 4.02 3.67 -16.23
CA VAL A 261 4.65 2.38 -15.91
C VAL A 261 5.78 2.14 -16.89
N THR A 262 7.01 2.27 -16.40
CA THR A 262 8.22 2.27 -17.23
C THR A 262 9.13 1.13 -16.80
N PHE A 263 9.49 0.29 -17.76
CA PHE A 263 10.50 -0.76 -17.61
C PHE A 263 11.70 -0.43 -18.51
N THR A 264 12.91 -0.37 -17.94
CA THR A 264 14.12 0.12 -18.63
C THR A 264 15.21 -0.92 -18.85
N ALA A 265 15.20 -2.07 -18.16
CA ALA A 265 16.22 -3.11 -18.34
C ALA A 265 15.98 -3.95 -19.62
N GLN A 266 17.01 -4.48 -20.27
CA GLN A 266 16.85 -5.27 -21.51
C GLN A 266 16.93 -6.80 -21.32
N SER A 267 17.20 -7.27 -20.11
CA SER A 267 17.50 -8.69 -19.83
C SER A 267 16.36 -9.47 -19.13
N ALA A 268 15.17 -8.88 -18.98
CA ALA A 268 14.04 -9.57 -18.35
C ALA A 268 13.55 -10.76 -19.20
N GLN A 269 13.30 -11.89 -18.54
CA GLN A 269 12.84 -13.13 -19.20
C GLN A 269 11.40 -13.01 -19.74
N SER A 270 10.54 -12.25 -19.08
CA SER A 270 9.16 -11.99 -19.50
C SER A 270 8.69 -10.65 -18.94
N ILE A 271 8.11 -9.81 -19.78
CA ILE A 271 7.64 -8.47 -19.39
C ILE A 271 6.15 -8.39 -19.68
N ASN A 272 5.36 -8.21 -18.63
CA ASN A 272 3.92 -8.13 -18.69
C ASN A 272 3.49 -6.83 -18.03
N LEU A 273 3.14 -5.85 -18.87
CA LEU A 273 2.70 -4.54 -18.40
C LEU A 273 1.20 -4.38 -18.66
N GLY A 274 0.50 -3.78 -17.70
CA GLY A 274 -0.86 -3.33 -17.85
C GLY A 274 -1.05 -1.95 -17.24
N ALA A 275 -2.10 -1.27 -17.64
CA ALA A 275 -2.37 0.06 -17.10
C ALA A 275 -3.04 0.01 -15.72
N LEU A 276 -3.72 -1.09 -15.39
CA LEU A 276 -4.22 -1.48 -14.08
C LEU A 276 -3.51 -2.74 -13.58
N GLY A 277 -3.41 -3.79 -14.39
CA GLY A 277 -2.89 -5.10 -14.00
C GLY A 277 -1.86 -5.70 -14.95
N GLY A 278 -0.66 -6.05 -14.46
CA GLY A 278 0.37 -6.73 -15.27
C GLY A 278 0.08 -8.22 -15.49
N LEU A 279 -0.45 -8.88 -14.47
CA LEU A 279 -1.07 -10.20 -14.56
C LEU A 279 -2.54 -10.08 -14.19
N ILE A 280 -3.45 -10.49 -15.08
CA ILE A 280 -4.89 -10.46 -14.85
C ILE A 280 -5.48 -11.87 -14.79
N GLY A 281 -6.43 -12.11 -13.89
CA GLY A 281 -7.10 -13.40 -13.77
C GLY A 281 -8.20 -13.58 -14.82
N ASN A 282 -8.39 -14.81 -15.31
CA ASN A 282 -9.43 -15.18 -16.29
C ASN A 282 -10.88 -14.94 -15.82
N VAL A 283 -11.10 -14.57 -14.55
CA VAL A 283 -12.43 -14.45 -13.91
C VAL A 283 -12.63 -13.08 -13.24
N ALA A 284 -11.72 -12.13 -13.41
CA ALA A 284 -11.85 -10.83 -12.78
C ALA A 284 -12.87 -9.96 -13.55
N ALA A 285 -14.03 -9.69 -12.95
CA ALA A 285 -14.96 -8.69 -13.46
C ALA A 285 -14.43 -7.29 -13.09
N TYR A 286 -14.14 -6.48 -14.10
CA TYR A 286 -13.74 -5.07 -13.93
C TYR A 286 -14.97 -4.22 -14.18
N THR A 287 -15.47 -3.57 -13.15
CA THR A 287 -16.66 -2.70 -13.25
C THR A 287 -16.26 -1.26 -13.00
N ASN A 288 -16.53 -0.35 -13.94
CA ASN A 288 -16.17 1.07 -13.82
C ASN A 288 -14.68 1.27 -13.48
N CYS A 289 -13.81 0.56 -14.21
CA CYS A 289 -12.37 0.63 -14.02
C CYS A 289 -11.68 1.36 -15.17
N TYR A 290 -10.84 2.33 -14.83
CA TYR A 290 -10.33 3.30 -15.79
C TYR A 290 -8.81 3.45 -15.73
N ARG A 291 -8.21 3.67 -16.90
CA ARG A 291 -6.78 3.98 -17.03
C ARG A 291 -6.57 5.33 -17.68
N ASN A 292 -5.55 6.07 -17.24
CA ASN A 292 -5.09 7.26 -17.93
C ASN A 292 -4.45 6.89 -19.27
N SER A 293 -5.10 7.22 -20.39
CA SER A 293 -4.57 6.98 -21.74
C SER A 293 -3.40 7.88 -22.10
N ASN A 294 -3.14 8.95 -21.32
CA ASN A 294 -1.94 9.77 -21.46
C ASN A 294 -0.74 9.20 -20.68
N ALA A 295 -0.93 8.16 -19.85
CA ALA A 295 0.18 7.55 -19.14
C ALA A 295 1.10 6.79 -20.11
N ALA A 296 2.41 7.01 -19.98
CA ALA A 296 3.40 6.26 -20.71
C ALA A 296 3.55 4.87 -20.09
N ILE A 297 3.12 3.84 -20.81
CA ILE A 297 3.35 2.44 -20.45
C ILE A 297 4.37 1.87 -21.42
N THR A 298 5.60 1.68 -20.96
CA THR A 298 6.74 1.41 -21.84
C THR A 298 7.65 0.29 -21.34
N SER A 299 8.26 -0.40 -22.30
CA SER A 299 9.26 -1.44 -22.10
C SER A 299 10.46 -1.15 -23.02
N GLY A 300 11.64 -0.94 -22.45
CA GLY A 300 12.84 -0.59 -23.22
C GLY A 300 12.70 0.73 -24.00
N GLY A 301 11.92 1.69 -23.46
CA GLY A 301 11.62 2.96 -24.12
C GLY A 301 10.57 2.89 -25.23
N GLN A 302 10.02 1.71 -25.53
CA GLN A 302 8.96 1.52 -26.53
C GLN A 302 7.59 1.35 -25.86
N PRO A 303 6.48 1.80 -26.47
CA PRO A 303 5.14 1.52 -25.96
C PRO A 303 4.90 0.00 -25.79
N ALA A 304 4.33 -0.39 -24.66
CA ALA A 304 4.03 -1.79 -24.37
C ALA A 304 2.61 -2.19 -24.80
N THR A 305 2.45 -3.45 -25.20
CA THR A 305 1.12 -4.06 -25.37
C THR A 305 0.53 -4.37 -24.00
N LEU A 306 -0.60 -3.75 -23.67
CA LEU A 306 -1.22 -3.87 -22.35
C LEU A 306 -1.93 -5.20 -22.17
N ARG A 307 -1.63 -5.90 -21.07
CA ARG A 307 -2.30 -7.17 -20.71
C ARG A 307 -3.77 -7.01 -20.36
N ASP A 308 -4.17 -5.82 -19.95
CA ASP A 308 -5.51 -5.50 -19.46
C ASP A 308 -6.29 -4.53 -20.37
N ALA A 309 -5.88 -4.38 -21.64
CA ALA A 309 -6.52 -3.48 -22.60
C ALA A 309 -8.02 -3.78 -22.78
N SER A 310 -8.42 -5.06 -22.72
CA SER A 310 -9.81 -5.50 -22.93
C SER A 310 -10.71 -5.30 -21.72
N VAL A 311 -10.15 -5.11 -20.53
CA VAL A 311 -10.90 -5.02 -19.26
C VAL A 311 -10.79 -3.64 -18.59
N SER A 312 -9.96 -2.74 -19.12
CA SER A 312 -9.76 -1.38 -18.62
C SER A 312 -10.25 -0.33 -19.61
N THR A 313 -11.05 0.63 -19.13
CA THR A 313 -11.58 1.70 -19.99
C THR A 313 -10.55 2.85 -20.08
N PRO A 314 -10.02 3.18 -21.27
CA PRO A 314 -9.13 4.33 -21.41
C PRO A 314 -9.88 5.65 -21.27
N LYS A 315 -9.28 6.58 -20.52
CA LYS A 315 -9.69 7.99 -20.42
C LYS A 315 -8.43 8.85 -20.39
N THR A 316 -8.42 9.96 -21.10
CA THR A 316 -7.35 10.97 -20.95
C THR A 316 -7.38 11.53 -19.53
N LYS A 317 -6.27 12.07 -19.05
CA LYS A 317 -6.23 12.74 -17.74
C LYS A 317 -7.28 13.86 -17.65
N ALA A 318 -7.46 14.63 -18.73
CA ALA A 318 -8.47 15.69 -18.79
C ALA A 318 -9.90 15.13 -18.65
N GLU A 319 -10.23 14.03 -19.33
CA GLU A 319 -11.53 13.37 -19.14
C GLU A 319 -11.69 12.83 -17.72
N MET A 320 -10.63 12.24 -17.15
CA MET A 320 -10.64 11.73 -15.77
C MET A 320 -10.82 12.84 -14.75
N GLN A 321 -10.43 14.07 -15.07
CA GLN A 321 -10.67 15.18 -14.16
C GLN A 321 -12.19 15.48 -14.12
N THR A 322 -12.99 15.33 -15.17
CA THR A 322 -14.40 15.78 -15.23
C THR A 322 -15.38 15.27 -14.14
N ASP A 323 -16.44 16.03 -13.87
CA ASP A 323 -17.53 15.60 -12.97
C ASP A 323 -18.31 14.40 -13.49
N ALA A 324 -18.38 14.24 -14.82
CA ALA A 324 -18.94 13.06 -15.46
C ALA A 324 -18.12 11.81 -15.09
N PHE A 325 -16.79 11.91 -15.12
CA PHE A 325 -15.93 10.80 -14.71
C PHE A 325 -16.09 10.44 -13.23
N LYS A 326 -16.10 11.44 -12.33
CA LYS A 326 -16.46 11.21 -10.92
C LYS A 326 -17.85 10.56 -10.79
N GLY A 327 -18.83 10.96 -11.62
CA GLY A 327 -20.16 10.34 -11.66
C GLY A 327 -20.10 8.86 -12.02
N ASN A 328 -19.29 8.49 -13.01
CA ASN A 328 -19.08 7.10 -13.40
C ASN A 328 -18.47 6.25 -12.27
N LEU A 329 -17.49 6.79 -11.55
CA LEU A 329 -16.89 6.10 -10.39
C LEU A 329 -17.88 5.89 -9.24
N ASN A 330 -18.84 6.80 -9.06
CA ASN A 330 -19.89 6.66 -8.06
C ASN A 330 -21.02 5.71 -8.52
N GLY A 331 -21.21 5.54 -9.83
CA GLY A 331 -22.31 4.75 -10.37
C GLY A 331 -23.69 5.30 -9.95
N THR A 332 -24.71 4.46 -9.97
CA THR A 332 -26.11 4.84 -9.69
C THR A 332 -26.45 5.02 -8.20
N SER A 333 -25.59 4.59 -7.28
CA SER A 333 -25.92 4.57 -5.84
C SER A 333 -24.77 5.00 -4.92
N GLY A 334 -23.62 5.42 -5.47
CA GLY A 334 -22.42 5.72 -4.70
C GLY A 334 -22.20 7.21 -4.45
N THR A 335 -21.53 7.51 -3.34
CA THR A 335 -21.04 8.86 -2.98
C THR A 335 -19.60 8.81 -2.48
N ALA A 336 -18.86 7.74 -2.80
CA ALA A 336 -17.50 7.53 -2.31
C ALA A 336 -16.51 8.56 -2.89
N TRP A 337 -16.78 9.05 -4.09
CA TRP A 337 -15.88 9.93 -4.85
C TRP A 337 -16.39 11.38 -4.86
N GLY A 338 -15.52 12.29 -4.43
CA GLY A 338 -15.63 13.73 -4.62
C GLY A 338 -14.70 14.23 -5.72
N ARG A 339 -14.82 15.50 -6.09
CA ARG A 339 -13.90 16.17 -7.02
C ARG A 339 -13.79 17.64 -6.68
N ASP A 340 -12.57 18.16 -6.71
CA ASP A 340 -12.22 19.55 -6.47
C ASP A 340 -10.95 19.85 -7.27
N GLY A 341 -10.92 20.96 -8.01
CA GLY A 341 -9.76 21.33 -8.85
C GLY A 341 -8.46 21.54 -8.06
N GLY A 342 -8.55 21.87 -6.77
CA GLY A 342 -7.41 22.06 -5.87
C GLY A 342 -6.94 20.78 -5.16
N LYS A 343 -7.65 19.66 -5.30
CA LYS A 343 -7.32 18.38 -4.64
C LYS A 343 -6.96 17.31 -5.66
N ASN A 344 -6.00 16.45 -5.31
CA ASN A 344 -5.58 15.31 -6.14
C ASN A 344 -5.32 15.67 -7.61
N ASP A 345 -4.74 16.86 -7.86
CA ASP A 345 -4.50 17.36 -9.23
C ASP A 345 -5.77 17.38 -10.10
N GLY A 346 -6.91 17.77 -9.49
CA GLY A 346 -8.22 17.84 -10.12
C GLY A 346 -8.86 16.49 -10.45
N LEU A 347 -8.18 15.36 -10.20
CA LEU A 347 -8.74 14.02 -10.30
C LEU A 347 -9.73 13.77 -9.15
N PRO A 348 -10.67 12.82 -9.30
CA PRO A 348 -11.52 12.42 -8.20
C PRO A 348 -10.72 12.02 -6.98
N TYR A 349 -11.25 12.29 -5.79
CA TYR A 349 -10.68 11.83 -4.53
C TYR A 349 -11.75 11.08 -3.74
N ILE A 350 -11.33 10.30 -2.76
CA ILE A 350 -12.26 9.56 -1.91
C ILE A 350 -12.65 10.44 -0.73
N ILE A 351 -13.94 10.66 -0.53
CA ILE A 351 -14.45 11.55 0.51
C ILE A 351 -14.08 11.01 1.90
N GLY A 352 -13.54 11.87 2.77
CA GLY A 352 -13.14 11.51 4.13
C GLY A 352 -11.76 10.84 4.26
N VAL A 353 -11.02 10.69 3.16
CA VAL A 353 -9.73 9.99 3.12
C VAL A 353 -8.63 10.93 2.64
N GLY A 354 -7.58 11.16 3.45
CA GLY A 354 -6.38 11.89 3.05
C GLY A 354 -6.69 13.23 2.37
N VAL A 355 -6.37 13.35 1.07
CA VAL A 355 -6.67 14.56 0.27
C VAL A 355 -8.16 14.94 0.26
N GLY A 356 -9.06 13.99 0.51
CA GLY A 356 -10.50 14.18 0.60
C GLY A 356 -11.06 14.41 2.01
N ARG A 357 -10.19 14.50 3.01
CA ARG A 357 -10.53 14.96 4.37
C ARG A 357 -10.68 16.49 4.41
#